data_AF-X0TRZ6-F1
#
_entry.id   AF-X0TRZ6-F1
#
_cell.length_a   1.000
_cell.length_b   1.000
_cell.length_c   1.000
_cell.angle_alpha   90.00
_cell.angle_beta   90.00
_cell.angle_gamma   90.00
#
_symmetry.space_group_name_H-M   'P 1'
#
loop_
_entity.id
_entity.type
_entity.pdbx_description
1 polymer ?
#
loop_
_entity_poly.entity_id
_entity_poly.type
_entity_poly.pdbx_seq_one_letter_code
_entity_poly.pdbx_strand_id
1 'polypeptide(L)'
;KQMENFLAKASKLINKSLLTTQKINKRKYVRKLIIILFAGIAAIFVLAKIILIILTLRNGLSGKYFADQNFEELIKTRIDKKIDYDWGDGSIIKNYSDNVYIRWNGKIKAPRSGEYRFITRSDDGVRVWIDDKLIIDDWRRHGVEEHRGKINLEKGYHRIKVEYFEAEGFASMRLMWILPGAERQKVISPFYLKLNE
;
A
#
# COMPACT_ATOMS: atom_id res chain seq x y z
N LYS A 1 53.64 -43.62 -45.18
CA LYS A 1 53.06 -42.40 -45.80
C LYS A 1 51.52 -42.35 -45.82
N GLN A 2 50.79 -43.23 -46.53
CA GLN A 2 49.31 -43.20 -46.53
C GLN A 2 48.71 -43.48 -45.14
N MET A 3 49.23 -44.49 -44.44
CA MET A 3 48.80 -44.85 -43.08
C MET A 3 49.05 -43.71 -42.07
N GLU A 4 50.20 -43.04 -42.14
CA GLU A 4 50.54 -41.92 -41.27
C GLU A 4 49.63 -40.70 -41.51
N ASN A 5 49.29 -40.41 -42.77
CA ASN A 5 48.33 -39.36 -43.10
C ASN A 5 46.92 -39.69 -42.57
N PHE A 6 46.52 -40.95 -42.61
CA PHE A 6 45.26 -41.41 -42.05
C PHE A 6 45.23 -41.23 -40.52
N LEU A 7 46.28 -41.66 -39.83
CA LEU A 7 46.42 -41.52 -38.37
C LEU A 7 46.44 -40.05 -37.92
N ALA A 8 47.15 -39.17 -38.64
CA ALA A 8 47.18 -37.74 -38.36
C ALA A 8 45.79 -37.09 -38.51
N LYS A 9 45.03 -37.48 -39.55
CA LYS A 9 43.66 -37.00 -39.78
C LYS A 9 42.70 -37.50 -38.69
N ALA A 10 42.84 -38.76 -38.27
CA ALA A 10 42.05 -39.35 -37.19
C ALA A 10 42.30 -38.62 -35.85
N SER A 11 43.56 -38.39 -35.49
CA SER A 11 43.93 -37.64 -34.27
C SER A 11 43.36 -36.21 -34.26
N LYS A 12 43.42 -35.51 -35.40
CA LYS A 12 42.83 -34.16 -35.53
C LYS A 12 41.31 -34.17 -35.35
N LEU A 13 40.62 -35.18 -35.85
CA LEU A 13 39.16 -35.34 -35.69
C LEU A 13 38.78 -35.66 -34.25
N ILE A 14 39.53 -36.53 -33.58
CA ILE A 14 39.33 -36.86 -32.15
C ILE A 14 39.57 -35.64 -31.27
N ASN A 15 40.65 -34.88 -31.51
CA ASN A 15 40.91 -33.66 -30.74
C ASN A 15 39.83 -32.59 -30.96
N LYS A 16 39.32 -32.46 -32.20
CA LYS A 16 38.21 -31.55 -32.53
C LYS A 16 36.90 -31.98 -31.86
N SER A 17 36.59 -33.28 -31.81
CA SER A 17 35.39 -33.80 -31.16
C SER A 17 35.47 -33.61 -29.63
N LEU A 18 36.63 -33.89 -29.01
CA LEU A 18 36.88 -33.67 -27.58
C LEU A 18 36.71 -32.20 -27.18
N LEU A 19 37.30 -31.26 -27.94
CA LEU A 19 37.14 -29.81 -27.72
C LEU A 19 35.68 -29.35 -27.86
N THR A 20 34.94 -29.93 -28.81
CA THR A 20 33.52 -29.61 -29.02
C THR A 20 32.67 -30.10 -27.84
N THR A 21 32.91 -31.32 -27.36
CA THR A 21 32.25 -31.88 -26.17
C THR A 21 32.56 -31.06 -24.91
N GLN A 22 33.81 -30.64 -24.69
CA GLN A 22 34.17 -29.75 -23.58
C GLN A 22 33.46 -28.40 -23.65
N LYS A 23 33.37 -27.77 -24.83
CA LYS A 23 32.62 -26.51 -25.03
C LYS A 23 31.12 -26.67 -24.75
N ILE A 24 30.51 -27.77 -25.20
CA ILE A 24 29.09 -28.08 -24.94
C ILE A 24 28.86 -28.26 -23.44
N ASN A 25 29.72 -29.02 -22.76
CA ASN A 25 29.65 -29.22 -21.32
C ASN A 25 29.77 -27.89 -20.57
N LYS A 26 30.76 -27.05 -20.90
CA LYS A 26 30.92 -25.70 -20.31
C LYS A 26 29.69 -24.82 -20.53
N ARG A 27 29.09 -24.82 -21.75
CA ARG A 27 27.83 -24.10 -22.03
C ARG A 27 26.67 -24.62 -21.17
N LYS A 28 26.56 -25.93 -20.96
CA LYS A 28 25.55 -26.56 -20.09
C LYS A 28 25.73 -26.15 -18.63
N TYR A 29 26.97 -26.12 -18.13
CA TYR A 29 27.30 -25.64 -16.78
C TYR A 29 26.98 -24.15 -16.59
N VAL A 30 27.38 -23.30 -17.54
CA VAL A 30 27.08 -21.84 -17.48
C VAL A 30 25.57 -21.58 -17.50
N ARG A 31 24.80 -22.28 -18.34
CA ARG A 31 23.32 -22.17 -18.34
C ARG A 31 22.71 -22.60 -17.01
N LYS A 32 23.17 -23.71 -16.41
CA LYS A 32 22.73 -24.12 -15.06
C LYS A 32 23.05 -23.06 -14.01
N LEU A 33 24.26 -22.48 -14.03
CA LEU A 33 24.68 -21.45 -13.09
C LEU A 33 23.82 -20.18 -13.20
N ILE A 34 23.51 -19.76 -14.43
CA ILE A 34 22.63 -18.62 -14.71
C ILE A 34 21.22 -18.88 -14.15
N ILE A 35 20.64 -20.07 -14.38
CA ILE A 35 19.31 -20.42 -13.85
C ILE A 35 19.31 -20.40 -12.31
N ILE A 36 20.35 -20.93 -11.66
CA ILE A 36 20.47 -20.90 -10.19
C ILE A 36 20.58 -19.46 -9.68
N LEU A 37 21.36 -18.61 -10.36
CA LEU A 37 21.51 -17.21 -9.99
C LEU A 37 20.17 -16.46 -10.12
N PHE A 38 19.44 -16.64 -11.24
CA PHE A 38 18.11 -16.05 -11.43
C PHE A 38 17.09 -16.55 -10.39
N ALA A 39 17.11 -17.85 -10.07
CA ALA A 39 16.25 -18.41 -9.04
C ALA A 39 16.57 -17.83 -7.65
N GLY A 40 17.85 -17.67 -7.31
CA GLY A 40 18.30 -17.02 -6.07
C GLY A 40 17.87 -15.57 -5.98
N ILE A 41 18.03 -14.78 -7.05
CA ILE A 41 17.59 -13.39 -7.11
C ILE A 41 16.06 -13.31 -6.95
N ALA A 42 15.29 -14.14 -7.64
CA ALA A 42 13.84 -14.19 -7.51
C ALA A 42 13.41 -14.53 -6.07
N ALA A 43 14.08 -15.48 -5.41
CA ALA A 43 13.81 -15.81 -4.01
C ALA A 43 14.08 -14.63 -3.06
N ILE A 44 15.16 -13.88 -3.26
CA ILE A 44 15.45 -12.65 -2.50
C ILE A 44 14.35 -11.61 -2.68
N PHE A 45 13.87 -11.39 -3.90
CA PHE A 45 12.76 -10.46 -4.16
C PHE A 45 11.46 -10.90 -3.47
N VAL A 46 11.15 -12.20 -3.48
CA VAL A 46 9.99 -12.76 -2.78
C VAL A 46 10.12 -12.55 -1.27
N LEU A 47 11.29 -12.87 -0.69
CA LEU A 47 11.58 -12.67 0.73
C LEU A 47 11.47 -11.20 1.14
N ALA A 48 12.04 -10.28 0.36
CA ALA A 48 11.93 -8.84 0.61
C ALA A 48 10.47 -8.37 0.59
N LYS A 49 9.65 -8.91 -0.32
CA LYS A 49 8.22 -8.62 -0.38
C LYS A 49 7.46 -9.17 0.82
N ILE A 50 7.78 -10.38 1.28
CA ILE A 50 7.19 -10.97 2.49
C ILE A 50 7.57 -10.15 3.73
N ILE A 51 8.83 -9.78 3.89
CA ILE A 51 9.30 -8.92 4.99
C ILE A 51 8.57 -7.56 4.95
N LEU A 52 8.44 -6.95 3.77
CA LEU A 52 7.70 -5.70 3.61
C LEU A 52 6.22 -5.85 3.98
N ILE A 53 5.58 -6.97 3.60
CA ILE A 53 4.21 -7.29 4.02
C ILE A 53 4.15 -7.36 5.54
N ILE A 54 5.01 -8.16 6.19
CA ILE A 54 5.04 -8.31 7.65
C ILE A 54 5.23 -6.97 8.35
N LEU A 55 6.17 -6.15 7.89
CA LEU A 55 6.44 -4.81 8.44
C LEU A 55 5.24 -3.86 8.32
N THR A 56 4.36 -4.07 7.34
CA THR A 56 3.18 -3.21 7.08
C THR A 56 1.86 -3.84 7.54
N LEU A 57 1.89 -5.06 8.10
CA LEU A 57 0.69 -5.75 8.61
C LEU A 57 -0.03 -4.94 9.70
N ARG A 58 0.68 -4.09 10.44
CA ARG A 58 0.10 -3.21 11.48
C ARG A 58 -0.17 -1.78 11.03
N ASN A 59 0.16 -1.43 9.79
CA ASN A 59 -0.16 -0.11 9.25
C ASN A 59 -1.67 0.06 9.07
N GLY A 60 -2.12 1.30 9.12
CA GLY A 60 -3.53 1.68 9.06
C GLY A 60 -3.97 2.45 10.30
N LEU A 61 -5.27 2.72 10.36
CA LEU A 61 -5.93 3.38 11.47
C LEU A 61 -6.90 2.41 12.16
N SER A 62 -7.10 2.58 13.46
CA SER A 62 -8.14 1.86 14.20
C SER A 62 -9.49 2.49 13.86
N GLY A 63 -10.27 1.83 13.00
CA GLY A 63 -11.65 2.21 12.69
C GLY A 63 -12.62 1.57 13.65
N LYS A 64 -13.34 2.40 14.41
CA LYS A 64 -14.48 1.99 15.24
C LYS A 64 -15.77 2.41 14.54
N TYR A 65 -16.71 1.48 14.41
CA TYR A 65 -17.98 1.62 13.71
C TYR A 65 -19.11 1.58 14.73
N PHE A 66 -20.07 2.50 14.64
CA PHE A 66 -21.11 2.73 15.63
C PHE A 66 -22.49 2.87 14.97
N ALA A 67 -23.54 2.55 15.73
CA ALA A 67 -24.93 2.68 15.31
C ALA A 67 -25.57 4.02 15.73
N ASP A 68 -24.84 4.86 16.46
CA ASP A 68 -25.35 6.13 17.00
C ASP A 68 -24.36 7.29 16.79
N GLN A 69 -24.91 8.51 16.76
CA GLN A 69 -24.16 9.75 16.52
C GLN A 69 -23.24 10.17 17.68
N ASN A 70 -23.46 9.64 18.89
CA ASN A 70 -22.64 9.96 20.07
C ASN A 70 -21.42 9.04 20.19
N PHE A 71 -21.31 8.02 19.32
CA PHE A 71 -20.26 7.00 19.30
C PHE A 71 -20.26 6.12 20.56
N GLU A 72 -21.43 5.69 21.02
CA GLU A 72 -21.63 4.87 22.22
C GLU A 72 -21.92 3.39 21.91
N GLU A 73 -22.74 3.11 20.90
CA GLU A 73 -23.15 1.78 20.45
C GLU A 73 -22.17 1.23 19.41
N LEU A 74 -21.09 0.59 19.90
CA LEU A 74 -20.07 0.00 19.06
C LEU A 74 -20.56 -1.26 18.33
N ILE A 75 -20.57 -1.22 17.00
CA ILE A 75 -20.83 -2.37 16.12
C ILE A 75 -19.56 -3.22 15.96
N LYS A 76 -18.43 -2.58 15.62
CA LYS A 76 -17.18 -3.28 15.30
C LYS A 76 -15.96 -2.38 15.41
N THR A 77 -14.82 -2.98 15.74
CA THR A 77 -13.50 -2.38 15.56
C THR A 77 -12.71 -3.17 14.51
N ARG A 78 -12.01 -2.48 13.60
CA ARG A 78 -11.04 -3.10 12.69
C ARG A 78 -9.88 -2.14 12.37
N ILE A 79 -8.83 -2.68 11.75
CA ILE A 79 -7.73 -1.88 11.20
C ILE A 79 -8.04 -1.59 9.74
N ASP A 80 -8.21 -0.31 9.42
CA ASP A 80 -8.42 0.16 8.06
C ASP A 80 -7.09 0.67 7.50
N LYS A 81 -6.61 0.01 6.44
CA LYS A 81 -5.29 0.28 5.86
C LYS A 81 -5.17 1.70 5.30
N LYS A 82 -6.27 2.22 4.77
CA LYS A 82 -6.46 3.57 4.22
C LYS A 82 -7.94 3.92 4.36
N ILE A 83 -8.27 5.20 4.26
CA ILE A 83 -9.66 5.67 4.16
C ILE A 83 -9.90 6.02 2.68
N ASP A 84 -10.45 5.05 1.95
CA ASP A 84 -10.71 5.13 0.50
C ASP A 84 -11.81 4.12 0.17
N TYR A 85 -13.03 4.47 0.56
CA TYR A 85 -14.22 3.64 0.48
C TYR A 85 -15.24 4.26 -0.47
N ASP A 86 -15.85 3.39 -1.24
CA ASP A 86 -16.98 3.66 -2.12
C ASP A 86 -17.93 2.48 -1.92
N TRP A 87 -18.87 2.64 -1.00
CA TRP A 87 -19.84 1.60 -0.66
C TRP A 87 -21.05 1.67 -1.60
N GLY A 88 -21.29 2.82 -2.22
CA GLY A 88 -22.49 3.11 -2.99
C GLY A 88 -23.73 2.90 -2.12
N ASP A 89 -24.76 2.26 -2.68
CA ASP A 89 -25.97 1.89 -1.93
C ASP A 89 -25.79 0.58 -1.12
N GLY A 90 -24.55 0.11 -0.96
CA GLY A 90 -24.22 -1.15 -0.29
C GLY A 90 -24.01 -1.00 1.21
N SER A 91 -23.84 -2.14 1.91
CA SER A 91 -23.57 -2.11 3.35
C SER A 91 -22.16 -1.59 3.66
N ILE A 92 -22.06 -0.56 4.51
CA ILE A 92 -20.79 -0.04 5.06
C ILE A 92 -20.13 -1.10 5.95
N ILE A 93 -20.96 -1.73 6.78
CA ILE A 93 -20.61 -2.84 7.64
C ILE A 93 -21.77 -3.83 7.65
N LYS A 94 -21.48 -5.12 7.91
CA LYS A 94 -22.49 -6.20 7.79
C LYS A 94 -23.79 -5.82 8.50
N ASN A 95 -24.89 -5.80 7.74
CA ASN A 95 -26.26 -5.45 8.16
C ASN A 95 -26.53 -3.95 8.41
N TYR A 96 -25.60 -3.05 8.10
CA TYR A 96 -25.78 -1.61 8.23
C TYR A 96 -25.35 -0.89 6.93
N SER A 97 -26.33 -0.39 6.19
CA SER A 97 -26.16 0.54 5.07
C SER A 97 -26.20 1.99 5.55
N ASP A 98 -27.15 2.29 6.43
CA ASP A 98 -27.52 3.66 6.84
C ASP A 98 -27.31 3.84 8.35
N ASN A 99 -27.32 5.11 8.81
CA ASN A 99 -27.07 5.48 10.21
C ASN A 99 -25.79 4.87 10.80
N VAL A 100 -24.71 4.90 10.01
CA VAL A 100 -23.41 4.37 10.44
C VAL A 100 -22.46 5.50 10.73
N TYR A 101 -21.85 5.47 11.91
CA TYR A 101 -20.87 6.45 12.34
C TYR A 101 -19.53 5.77 12.48
N ILE A 102 -18.46 6.38 11.96
CA ILE A 102 -17.12 5.79 11.98
C ILE A 102 -16.14 6.79 12.59
N ARG A 103 -15.32 6.31 13.54
CA ARG A 103 -14.19 7.05 14.08
C ARG A 103 -12.90 6.29 13.83
N TRP A 104 -12.05 6.83 12.97
CA TRP A 104 -10.68 6.35 12.78
C TRP A 104 -9.71 7.11 13.67
N ASN A 105 -8.86 6.38 14.38
CA ASN A 105 -7.78 6.95 15.19
C ASN A 105 -6.43 6.31 14.87
N GLY A 106 -5.38 7.10 14.94
CA GLY A 106 -4.00 6.63 14.84
C GLY A 106 -3.01 7.77 14.65
N LYS A 107 -1.95 7.49 13.92
CA LYS A 107 -0.89 8.44 13.56
C LYS A 107 -0.71 8.49 12.05
N ILE A 108 -0.47 9.70 11.54
CA ILE A 108 -0.03 9.95 10.17
C ILE A 108 1.43 10.38 10.15
N LYS A 109 2.22 9.81 9.23
CA LYS A 109 3.63 10.18 9.05
C LYS A 109 3.75 11.29 8.01
N ALA A 110 4.19 12.48 8.43
CA ALA A 110 4.64 13.54 7.54
C ALA A 110 6.07 13.26 7.05
N PRO A 111 6.31 12.96 5.76
CA PRO A 111 7.66 12.67 5.26
C PRO A 111 8.62 13.87 5.27
N ARG A 112 8.10 15.11 5.33
CA ARG A 112 8.87 16.36 5.35
C ARG A 112 8.09 17.45 6.08
N SER A 113 8.77 18.46 6.62
CA SER A 113 8.09 19.62 7.20
C SER A 113 7.46 20.51 6.11
N GLY A 114 6.37 21.20 6.43
CA GLY A 114 5.73 22.21 5.57
C GLY A 114 4.20 22.21 5.63
N GLU A 115 3.55 22.98 4.75
CA GLU A 115 2.08 23.07 4.68
C GLU A 115 1.49 21.84 3.95
N TYR A 116 0.68 21.07 4.67
CA TYR A 116 -0.12 19.98 4.13
C TYR A 116 -1.53 20.47 3.88
N ARG A 117 -2.12 20.05 2.75
CA ARG A 117 -3.55 20.21 2.47
C ARG A 117 -4.20 18.85 2.55
N PHE A 118 -5.08 18.64 3.51
CA PHE A 118 -5.94 17.46 3.61
C PHE A 118 -7.22 17.71 2.81
N ILE A 119 -7.70 16.66 2.16
CA ILE A 119 -8.90 16.69 1.33
C ILE A 119 -9.74 15.47 1.69
N THR A 120 -11.02 15.67 1.94
CA THR A 120 -12.01 14.60 2.06
C THR A 120 -12.95 14.66 0.88
N ARG A 121 -13.42 13.49 0.42
CA ARG A 121 -14.59 13.37 -0.44
C ARG A 121 -15.54 12.41 0.26
N SER A 122 -16.68 12.90 0.73
CA SER A 122 -17.58 12.13 1.58
C SER A 122 -19.05 12.36 1.22
N ASP A 123 -19.83 11.32 1.48
CA ASP A 123 -21.29 11.27 1.50
C ASP A 123 -21.61 10.36 2.69
N ASP A 124 -22.11 10.83 3.83
CA ASP A 124 -22.39 12.21 4.24
C ASP A 124 -21.20 12.91 4.96
N GLY A 125 -21.39 13.32 6.22
CA GLY A 125 -20.56 14.28 6.93
C GLY A 125 -19.23 13.73 7.43
N VAL A 126 -18.28 14.63 7.61
CA VAL A 126 -16.89 14.34 7.96
C VAL A 126 -16.23 15.42 8.82
N ARG A 127 -15.41 14.97 9.77
CA ARG A 127 -14.50 15.83 10.53
C ARG A 127 -13.09 15.24 10.55
N VAL A 128 -12.09 16.10 10.44
CA VAL A 128 -10.67 15.68 10.47
C VAL A 128 -9.91 16.52 11.47
N TRP A 129 -9.19 15.83 12.36
CA TRP A 129 -8.25 16.44 13.30
C TRP A 129 -6.83 15.95 13.04
N ILE A 130 -5.88 16.87 13.12
CA ILE A 130 -4.45 16.57 13.15
C ILE A 130 -3.86 17.24 14.39
N ASP A 131 -3.19 16.47 15.25
CA ASP A 131 -2.70 16.92 16.56
C ASP A 131 -3.76 17.70 17.35
N ASP A 132 -4.96 17.13 17.42
CA ASP A 132 -6.15 17.66 18.10
C ASP A 132 -6.70 18.99 17.53
N LYS A 133 -6.08 19.54 16.48
CA LYS A 133 -6.62 20.67 15.73
C LYS A 133 -7.61 20.19 14.68
N LEU A 134 -8.85 20.65 14.78
CA LEU A 134 -9.90 20.45 13.78
C LEU A 134 -9.55 21.26 12.51
N ILE A 135 -9.35 20.56 11.38
CA ILE A 135 -8.96 21.17 10.11
C ILE A 135 -10.02 21.05 9.01
N ILE A 136 -10.96 20.12 9.17
CA ILE A 136 -12.15 19.96 8.32
C ILE A 136 -13.31 19.70 9.28
N ASP A 137 -14.37 20.48 9.17
CA ASP A 137 -15.57 20.37 10.01
C ASP A 137 -16.83 20.53 9.16
N ASP A 138 -17.32 19.42 8.62
CA ASP A 138 -18.66 19.38 8.05
C ASP A 138 -19.44 18.22 8.63
N TRP A 139 -20.32 18.49 9.59
CA TRP A 139 -21.13 17.47 10.25
C TRP A 139 -22.61 17.56 9.86
N ARG A 140 -22.85 17.91 8.61
CA ARG A 140 -24.18 18.00 8.01
C ARG A 140 -24.39 16.82 7.07
N ARG A 141 -25.67 16.56 6.79
CA ARG A 141 -26.06 15.64 5.74
C ARG A 141 -25.88 16.31 4.38
N HIS A 142 -25.24 15.62 3.44
CA HIS A 142 -24.96 16.09 2.09
C HIS A 142 -24.59 14.91 1.19
N GLY A 143 -24.91 14.99 -0.11
CA GLY A 143 -24.38 14.03 -1.07
C GLY A 143 -22.85 14.13 -1.22
N VAL A 144 -22.24 13.42 -2.16
CA VAL A 144 -20.78 13.46 -2.34
C VAL A 144 -20.19 14.88 -2.51
N GLU A 145 -19.58 15.41 -1.45
CA GLU A 145 -18.92 16.73 -1.42
C GLU A 145 -17.42 16.61 -1.12
N GLU A 146 -16.65 17.62 -1.53
CA GLU A 146 -15.21 17.72 -1.25
C GLU A 146 -14.92 18.85 -0.24
N HIS A 147 -14.25 18.52 0.86
CA HIS A 147 -13.80 19.51 1.84
C HIS A 147 -12.28 19.52 1.96
N ARG A 148 -11.73 20.68 2.31
CA ARG A 148 -10.29 20.91 2.36
C ARG A 148 -9.89 21.58 3.67
N GLY A 149 -8.84 21.06 4.29
CA GLY A 149 -8.22 21.60 5.48
C GLY A 149 -6.72 21.74 5.29
N LYS A 150 -6.08 22.70 5.95
CA LYS A 150 -4.62 22.86 5.84
C LYS A 150 -3.95 23.02 7.21
N ILE A 151 -2.74 22.50 7.31
CA ILE A 151 -1.95 22.53 8.54
C ILE A 151 -0.46 22.44 8.22
N ASN A 152 0.38 23.18 8.95
CA ASN A 152 1.83 23.00 8.93
C ASN A 152 2.20 21.83 9.83
N LEU A 153 2.90 20.84 9.29
CA LEU A 153 3.41 19.70 10.05
C LEU A 153 4.93 19.72 10.03
N GLU A 154 5.54 19.23 11.11
CA GLU A 154 6.95 18.87 11.12
C GLU A 154 7.15 17.49 10.50
N LYS A 155 8.37 17.17 10.08
CA LYS A 155 8.70 15.80 9.66
C LYS A 155 8.56 14.86 10.87
N GLY A 156 7.65 13.90 10.81
CA GLY A 156 7.43 12.99 11.93
C GLY A 156 6.06 12.31 11.92
N TYR A 157 5.67 11.74 13.05
CA TYR A 157 4.32 11.21 13.25
C TYR A 157 3.46 12.23 13.99
N HIS A 158 2.25 12.44 13.49
CA HIS A 158 1.23 13.32 14.06
C HIS A 158 -0.02 12.51 14.39
N ARG A 159 -0.77 12.89 15.43
CA ARG A 159 -2.06 12.26 15.71
C ARG A 159 -3.03 12.57 14.58
N ILE A 160 -3.80 11.58 14.16
CA ILE A 160 -4.92 11.78 13.25
C ILE A 160 -6.18 11.16 13.85
N LYS A 161 -7.26 11.94 13.83
CA LYS A 161 -8.61 11.47 14.07
C LYS A 161 -9.47 11.86 12.88
N VAL A 162 -10.27 10.93 12.39
CA VAL A 162 -11.28 11.19 11.37
C VAL A 162 -12.60 10.65 11.87
N GLU A 163 -13.63 11.48 11.85
CA GLU A 163 -15.00 11.08 12.10
C GLU A 163 -15.78 11.21 10.80
N TYR A 164 -16.67 10.28 10.55
CA TYR A 164 -17.55 10.22 9.38
C TYR A 164 -18.90 9.69 9.82
N PHE A 165 -19.96 10.11 9.14
CA PHE A 165 -21.24 9.42 9.22
C PHE A 165 -21.89 9.26 7.86
N GLU A 166 -22.70 8.21 7.76
CA GLU A 166 -23.69 7.99 6.72
C GLU A 166 -25.07 8.05 7.36
N ALA A 167 -25.96 8.91 6.86
CA ALA A 167 -27.33 8.99 7.33
C ALA A 167 -28.25 8.07 6.54
N GLU A 168 -28.30 8.23 5.21
CA GLU A 168 -29.06 7.36 4.31
C GLU A 168 -28.61 7.44 2.84
N GLY A 169 -28.65 6.31 2.14
CA GLY A 169 -28.47 6.24 0.69
C GLY A 169 -27.04 5.92 0.27
N PHE A 170 -26.44 6.81 -0.52
CA PHE A 170 -25.15 6.54 -1.17
C PHE A 170 -24.00 6.84 -0.21
N ALA A 171 -23.25 5.83 0.20
CA ALA A 171 -22.15 6.00 1.14
C ALA A 171 -20.78 6.02 0.45
N SER A 172 -19.99 7.06 0.70
CA SER A 172 -18.58 7.09 0.29
C SER A 172 -17.72 7.92 1.23
N MET A 173 -16.45 7.52 1.38
CA MET A 173 -15.50 8.29 2.18
C MET A 173 -14.06 8.06 1.72
N ARG A 174 -13.41 9.14 1.27
CA ARG A 174 -12.01 9.14 0.83
C ARG A 174 -11.23 10.24 1.52
N LEU A 175 -10.09 9.87 2.12
CA LEU A 175 -9.11 10.81 2.67
C LEU A 175 -7.88 10.91 1.76
N MET A 176 -7.56 12.13 1.39
CA MET A 176 -6.43 12.49 0.53
C MET A 176 -5.62 13.61 1.16
N TRP A 177 -4.43 13.81 0.61
CA TRP A 177 -3.60 14.96 0.94
C TRP A 177 -2.84 15.48 -0.28
N ILE A 178 -2.36 16.70 -0.18
CA ILE A 178 -1.30 17.26 -1.01
C ILE A 178 -0.12 17.56 -0.09
N LEU A 179 1.03 16.96 -0.40
CA LEU A 179 2.27 17.15 0.34
C LEU A 179 2.83 18.57 0.12
N PRO A 180 3.67 19.08 1.04
CA PRO A 180 4.40 20.32 0.81
C PRO A 180 5.21 20.25 -0.50
N GLY A 181 5.00 21.24 -1.37
CA GLY A 181 5.63 21.33 -2.70
C GLY A 181 5.13 20.32 -3.74
N ALA A 182 4.03 19.60 -3.48
CA ALA A 182 3.38 18.77 -4.48
C ALA A 182 2.18 19.50 -5.11
N GLU A 183 1.89 19.19 -6.37
CA GLU A 183 0.76 19.77 -7.10
C GLU A 183 -0.49 18.88 -7.04
N ARG A 184 -0.30 17.56 -6.98
CA ARG A 184 -1.39 16.59 -7.10
C ARG A 184 -1.78 16.00 -5.75
N GLN A 185 -3.10 15.91 -5.52
CA GLN A 185 -3.63 15.18 -4.38
C GLN A 185 -3.49 13.67 -4.58
N LYS A 186 -3.30 12.94 -3.47
CA LYS A 186 -3.21 11.49 -3.46
C LYS A 186 -3.97 10.94 -2.26
N VAL A 187 -4.59 9.78 -2.44
CA VAL A 187 -5.08 8.96 -1.31
C VAL A 187 -3.91 8.66 -0.39
N ILE A 188 -4.14 8.79 0.92
CA ILE A 188 -3.08 8.57 1.91
C ILE A 188 -2.76 7.07 1.96
N SER A 189 -1.56 6.72 1.51
CA SER A 189 -1.10 5.33 1.47
C SER A 189 -0.99 4.75 2.89
N PRO A 190 -1.30 3.45 3.09
CA PRO A 190 -1.06 2.75 4.36
C PRO A 190 0.37 2.90 4.88
N PHE A 191 1.36 3.15 4.00
CA PHE A 191 2.73 3.42 4.40
C PHE A 191 2.86 4.61 5.39
N TYR A 192 1.96 5.59 5.30
CA TYR A 192 1.94 6.77 6.15
C TYR A 192 1.03 6.64 7.36
N LEU A 193 0.29 5.54 7.52
CA LEU A 193 -0.70 5.37 8.59
C LEU A 193 -0.24 4.31 9.58
N LYS A 194 -0.28 4.64 10.87
CA LYS A 194 0.11 3.74 11.96
C LYS A 194 -0.96 3.78 13.06
N LEU A 195 -1.15 2.66 13.75
CA LEU A 195 -1.93 2.63 14.99
C LEU A 195 -1.27 3.49 16.07
N ASN A 196 -2.07 3.91 17.06
CA ASN A 196 -1.52 4.42 18.31
C ASN A 196 -0.76 3.29 19.03
N GLU A 197 0.31 3.66 19.73
CA GLU A 197 1.07 2.74 20.58
C GLU A 197 0.37 2.55 21.91
#